data_AF-A0A1E3XFJ2-F1
#
_entry.id   AF-A0A1E3XFJ2-F1
#
_cell.length_a   1.000
_cell.length_b   1.000
_cell.length_c   1.000
_cell.angle_alpha   90.00
_cell.angle_beta   90.00
_cell.angle_gamma   90.00
#
_symmetry.space_group_name_H-M   'P 1'
#
loop_
_entity.id
_entity.type
_entity.pdbx_description
1 polymer ?
#
loop_
_entity_poly.entity_id
_entity_poly.type
_entity_poly.pdbx_seq_one_letter_code
_entity_poly.pdbx_strand_id
1 'polypeptide(L)'
;MRVIIAKTAGFCMGVRKAMDNVLDAANKRERDDGVVYTEGPLIHNPQVLERLEKKGISALKESTDLTKSTVVIRAHGITPKRRRELEESGAEICDATCPRVKRVQSVIEKHAKDGYSTIIVGDDGHAEVIGLLGYTEGKGYVISSSEDVSSLPDMDKVCIVAQTTQDMHTYALTVEKLKHRYKDHKEFETICSSTSKRQEEVINLSEAVDAMIVVGGRGSANTNRLAHISANRGTPTFLVETEKELDLKKLIDFSVIGVTAGASTPNWLIQSVVDKVQAFQAKKVGKVRIFTEKAITVLIGSFMYIGIGAASFSYSSSVLLGIDPRIKFCAIATLFLFSMYVLNHFANKEAAALNEPSRAKLYEKHQGVFVVLGIVAAVISFVLAFTVSLEVFFCVFLLFYLELHIGFLLSQRDFPVLFDIIVWHRFQARKRYL
;
A
#
# COMPACT_ATOMS: atom_id res chain seq x y z
N MET A 1 19.67 10.12 -19.47
CA MET A 1 19.04 10.19 -18.16
C MET A 1 18.53 8.81 -17.80
N ARG A 2 19.35 8.10 -17.04
CA ARG A 2 18.97 6.82 -16.43
C ARG A 2 18.13 7.16 -15.19
N VAL A 3 16.98 6.52 -15.05
CA VAL A 3 16.15 6.65 -13.84
C VAL A 3 16.28 5.36 -13.03
N ILE A 4 16.62 5.49 -11.74
CA ILE A 4 16.70 4.37 -10.80
C ILE A 4 15.61 4.59 -9.76
N ILE A 5 14.64 3.67 -9.68
CA ILE A 5 13.55 3.76 -8.72
C ILE A 5 13.95 2.95 -7.47
N ALA A 6 13.82 3.56 -6.30
CA ALA A 6 13.99 2.88 -5.01
C ALA A 6 12.97 1.73 -4.90
N LYS A 7 13.44 0.54 -4.50
CA LYS A 7 12.62 -0.68 -4.37
C LYS A 7 11.52 -0.53 -3.33
N THR A 8 11.76 0.29 -2.31
CA THR A 8 10.80 0.58 -1.25
C THR A 8 9.90 1.78 -1.54
N ALA A 9 9.99 2.38 -2.73
CA ALA A 9 9.17 3.54 -3.09
C ALA A 9 7.67 3.21 -3.04
N GLY A 10 6.89 4.11 -2.43
CA GLY A 10 5.44 4.08 -2.44
C GLY A 10 4.82 3.38 -1.25
N PHE A 11 3.57 2.92 -1.42
CA PHE A 11 2.72 2.40 -0.33
C PHE A 11 3.41 1.35 0.54
N CYS A 12 3.42 1.61 1.85
CA CYS A 12 3.75 0.58 2.83
C CYS A 12 2.53 -0.33 3.09
N MET A 13 2.74 -1.45 3.78
CA MET A 13 1.67 -2.40 4.12
C MET A 13 0.52 -1.72 4.90
N GLY A 14 0.84 -0.87 5.88
CA GLY A 14 -0.17 -0.20 6.70
C GLY A 14 -1.05 0.76 5.89
N VAL A 15 -0.44 1.52 4.98
CA VAL A 15 -1.16 2.40 4.05
C VAL A 15 -2.02 1.61 3.07
N ARG A 16 -1.47 0.53 2.48
CA ARG A 16 -2.25 -0.35 1.59
C ARG A 16 -3.47 -0.92 2.30
N LYS A 17 -3.29 -1.46 3.51
CA LYS A 17 -4.40 -1.97 4.32
C LYS A 17 -5.45 -0.90 4.60
N ALA A 18 -5.05 0.32 4.93
CA ALA A 18 -5.99 1.41 5.19
C ALA A 18 -6.79 1.78 3.92
N MET A 19 -6.13 1.79 2.75
CA MET A 19 -6.79 1.99 1.46
C MET A 19 -7.75 0.86 1.10
N ASP A 20 -7.33 -0.40 1.29
CA ASP A 20 -8.19 -1.55 1.02
C ASP A 20 -9.43 -1.51 1.93
N ASN A 21 -9.23 -1.26 3.23
CA ASN A 21 -10.33 -1.15 4.20
C ASN A 21 -11.34 -0.04 3.86
N VAL A 22 -10.87 1.15 3.45
CA VAL A 22 -11.79 2.27 3.15
C VAL A 22 -12.60 1.99 1.88
N LEU A 23 -11.98 1.38 0.87
CA LEU A 23 -12.65 1.05 -0.39
C LEU A 23 -13.62 -0.11 -0.20
N ASP A 24 -13.24 -1.11 0.59
CA ASP A 24 -14.12 -2.22 0.96
C ASP A 24 -15.33 -1.72 1.75
N ALA A 25 -15.13 -0.78 2.68
CA ALA A 25 -16.24 -0.15 3.40
C ALA A 25 -17.18 0.62 2.45
N ALA A 26 -16.63 1.35 1.49
CA ALA A 26 -17.43 2.10 0.51
C ALA A 26 -18.26 1.16 -0.38
N ASN A 27 -17.63 0.12 -0.92
CA ASN A 27 -18.29 -0.88 -1.76
C ASN A 27 -19.42 -1.62 -1.04
N LYS A 28 -19.27 -1.86 0.27
CA LYS A 28 -20.34 -2.45 1.09
C LYS A 28 -21.53 -1.49 1.23
N ARG A 29 -21.25 -0.21 1.49
CA ARG A 29 -22.29 0.80 1.76
C ARG A 29 -23.03 1.28 0.53
N GLU A 30 -22.45 1.18 -0.67
CA GLU A 30 -23.16 1.41 -1.94
C GLU A 30 -24.42 0.54 -2.10
N ARG A 31 -24.51 -0.60 -1.39
CA ARG A 31 -25.66 -1.51 -1.44
C ARG A 31 -26.81 -1.15 -0.49
N ASP A 32 -26.50 -0.38 0.57
CA ASP A 32 -27.42 -0.10 1.69
C ASP A 32 -27.68 1.40 1.89
N ASP A 33 -27.34 2.24 0.91
CA ASP A 33 -27.40 3.72 0.94
C ASP A 33 -26.64 4.36 2.14
N GLY A 34 -25.56 3.72 2.60
CA GLY A 34 -24.74 4.24 3.71
C GLY A 34 -23.60 5.15 3.26
N VAL A 35 -23.09 5.97 4.17
CA VAL A 35 -21.96 6.89 3.89
C VAL A 35 -20.70 6.42 4.62
N VAL A 36 -19.55 6.54 3.96
CA VAL A 36 -18.25 6.21 4.54
C VAL A 36 -17.47 7.47 4.84
N TYR A 37 -17.10 7.64 6.10
CA TYR A 37 -16.23 8.72 6.57
C TYR A 37 -14.89 8.17 7.02
N THR A 38 -13.87 9.03 7.00
CA THR A 38 -12.56 8.76 7.58
C THR A 38 -12.34 9.66 8.78
N GLU A 39 -11.78 9.13 9.87
CA GLU A 39 -11.48 9.92 11.07
C GLU A 39 -10.21 10.76 10.83
N GLY A 40 -10.41 11.94 10.24
CA GLY A 40 -9.38 12.77 9.63
C GLY A 40 -8.86 12.21 8.29
N PRO A 41 -7.86 12.84 7.67
CA PRO A 41 -7.28 12.33 6.43
C PRO A 41 -6.78 10.90 6.59
N LEU A 42 -7.25 9.99 5.74
CA LEU A 42 -6.87 8.56 5.79
C LEU A 42 -5.35 8.38 5.71
N ILE A 43 -4.72 9.14 4.81
CA ILE A 43 -3.28 9.22 4.60
C ILE A 43 -2.88 10.66 4.24
N HIS A 44 -1.61 10.99 4.40
CA HIS A 44 -1.05 12.29 3.99
C HIS A 44 -0.62 12.27 2.51
N ASN A 45 -1.60 12.25 1.59
CA ASN A 45 -1.37 12.40 0.15
C ASN A 45 -2.58 13.08 -0.52
N PRO A 46 -2.46 14.34 -0.97
CA PRO A 46 -3.61 15.11 -1.43
C PRO A 46 -4.27 14.50 -2.68
N GLN A 47 -3.50 13.93 -3.60
CA GLN A 47 -4.07 13.34 -4.81
C GLN A 47 -4.85 12.04 -4.53
N VAL A 48 -4.48 11.28 -3.50
CA VAL A 48 -5.28 10.12 -3.05
C VAL A 48 -6.54 10.59 -2.33
N LEU A 49 -6.46 11.62 -1.49
CA LEU A 49 -7.62 12.18 -0.79
C LEU A 49 -8.66 12.72 -1.80
N GLU A 50 -8.23 13.44 -2.83
CA GLU A 50 -9.11 13.92 -3.91
C GLU A 50 -9.82 12.76 -4.64
N ARG A 51 -9.13 11.63 -4.85
CA ARG A 51 -9.73 10.43 -5.46
C ARG A 51 -10.75 9.76 -4.54
N LEU A 52 -10.51 9.76 -3.22
CA LEU A 52 -11.46 9.24 -2.24
C LEU A 52 -12.71 10.12 -2.16
N GLU A 53 -12.56 11.44 -2.17
CA GLU A 53 -13.69 12.38 -2.18
C GLU A 53 -14.58 12.21 -3.40
N LYS A 54 -13.99 11.99 -4.59
CA LYS A 54 -14.74 11.66 -5.82
C LYS A 54 -15.53 10.34 -5.73
N LYS A 55 -15.21 9.49 -4.76
CA LYS A 55 -15.92 8.25 -4.44
C LYS A 55 -16.89 8.40 -3.27
N GLY A 56 -17.19 9.63 -2.84
CA GLY A 56 -18.06 9.90 -1.71
C GLY A 56 -17.43 9.62 -0.34
N ILE A 57 -16.13 9.34 -0.29
CA ILE A 57 -15.40 9.08 0.96
C ILE A 57 -14.73 10.38 1.39
N SER A 58 -15.13 10.93 2.54
CA SER A 58 -14.58 12.20 3.03
C SER A 58 -14.14 12.10 4.49
N ALA A 59 -13.30 13.05 4.92
CA ALA A 59 -12.95 13.17 6.34
C ALA A 59 -14.16 13.67 7.14
N LEU A 60 -14.35 13.08 8.33
CA LEU A 60 -15.41 13.41 9.27
C LEU A 60 -15.28 14.88 9.72
N LYS A 61 -16.41 15.59 9.75
CA LYS A 61 -16.50 16.95 10.29
C LYS A 61 -17.22 16.90 11.64
N GLU A 62 -16.97 17.86 12.52
CA GLU A 62 -17.51 17.84 13.89
C GLU A 62 -19.04 17.75 13.95
N SER A 63 -19.75 18.28 12.94
CA SER A 63 -21.22 18.30 12.85
C SER A 63 -21.80 17.22 11.94
N THR A 64 -21.04 16.17 11.59
CA THR A 64 -21.51 15.11 10.69
C THR A 64 -22.49 14.20 11.43
N ASP A 65 -23.68 13.99 10.85
CA ASP A 65 -24.60 12.93 11.30
C ASP A 65 -24.01 11.56 10.91
N LEU A 66 -23.77 10.73 11.92
CA LEU A 66 -23.15 9.42 11.77
C LEU A 66 -24.16 8.27 11.72
N THR A 67 -25.46 8.58 11.73
CA THR A 67 -26.53 7.59 11.58
C THR A 67 -26.35 6.84 10.24
N LYS A 68 -26.34 5.50 10.30
CA LYS A 68 -26.09 4.62 9.13
C LYS A 68 -24.77 4.90 8.39
N SER A 69 -23.74 5.36 9.11
CA SER A 69 -22.41 5.57 8.54
C SER A 69 -21.40 4.51 8.96
N THR A 70 -20.35 4.34 8.16
CA THR A 70 -19.13 3.64 8.56
C THR A 70 -18.02 4.67 8.75
N VAL A 71 -17.37 4.67 9.91
CA VAL A 71 -16.19 5.51 10.18
C VAL A 71 -14.93 4.65 10.13
N VAL A 72 -14.05 4.98 9.19
CA VAL A 72 -12.77 4.31 9.00
C VAL A 72 -11.70 5.05 9.80
N ILE A 73 -11.14 4.39 10.81
CA ILE A 73 -10.03 4.93 11.62
C ILE A 73 -8.75 4.89 10.78
N ARG A 74 -8.13 6.06 10.58
CA ARG A 74 -6.90 6.22 9.78
C ARG A 74 -5.72 5.36 10.28
N ALA A 75 -4.74 5.13 9.41
CA ALA A 75 -3.58 4.28 9.69
C ALA A 75 -2.76 4.71 10.93
N HIS A 76 -2.78 5.99 11.26
CA HIS A 76 -2.11 6.61 12.41
C HIS A 76 -2.77 6.30 13.77
N GLY A 77 -3.98 5.72 13.76
CA GLY A 77 -4.76 5.49 14.96
C GLY A 77 -5.39 6.76 15.53
N ILE A 78 -6.06 6.58 16.66
CA ILE A 78 -6.77 7.60 17.43
C ILE A 78 -6.60 7.34 18.94
N THR A 79 -7.00 8.31 19.76
CA THR A 79 -6.97 8.17 21.22
C THR A 79 -8.06 7.21 21.73
N PRO A 80 -7.90 6.60 22.92
CA PRO A 80 -8.95 5.80 23.55
C PRO A 80 -10.23 6.60 23.81
N LYS A 81 -10.11 7.90 24.13
CA LYS A 81 -11.26 8.81 24.28
C LYS A 81 -12.03 8.93 22.97
N ARG A 82 -11.33 9.26 21.87
CA ARG A 82 -11.97 9.44 20.56
C ARG A 82 -12.62 8.16 20.04
N ARG A 83 -12.02 7.01 20.32
CA ARG A 83 -12.63 5.71 20.02
C ARG A 83 -14.00 5.55 20.69
N ARG A 84 -14.09 5.83 21.99
CA ARG A 84 -15.37 5.73 22.73
C ARG A 84 -16.43 6.68 22.16
N GLU A 85 -16.04 7.91 21.81
CA GLU A 85 -16.95 8.87 21.18
C GLU A 85 -17.55 8.34 19.85
N LEU A 86 -16.73 7.65 19.04
CA LEU A 86 -17.20 7.01 17.80
C LEU A 86 -18.07 5.77 18.06
N GLU A 87 -17.78 5.00 19.10
CA GLU A 87 -18.57 3.83 19.49
C GLU A 87 -19.95 4.25 20.02
N GLU A 88 -20.01 5.37 20.74
CA GLU A 88 -21.24 5.96 21.27
C GLU A 88 -22.09 6.66 20.19
N SER A 89 -21.52 7.01 19.03
CA SER A 89 -22.23 7.69 17.95
C SER A 89 -23.14 6.79 17.12
N GLY A 90 -23.13 5.46 17.36
CA GLY A 90 -23.90 4.49 16.58
C GLY A 90 -23.35 4.21 15.18
N ALA A 91 -22.15 4.70 14.85
CA ALA A 91 -21.48 4.41 13.60
C ALA A 91 -20.88 3.00 13.60
N GLU A 92 -20.83 2.36 12.43
CA GLU A 92 -20.00 1.17 12.28
C GLU A 92 -18.52 1.57 12.20
N ILE A 93 -17.67 0.99 13.04
CA ILE A 93 -16.25 1.35 13.07
C ILE A 93 -15.42 0.35 12.28
N CYS A 94 -14.72 0.84 11.26
CA CYS A 94 -13.71 0.10 10.54
C CYS A 94 -12.30 0.55 10.99
N ASP A 95 -11.63 -0.25 11.80
CA ASP A 95 -10.31 0.11 12.33
C ASP A 95 -9.18 -0.22 11.35
N ALA A 96 -8.74 0.78 10.59
CA ALA A 96 -7.60 0.71 9.68
C ALA A 96 -6.25 1.11 10.33
N THR A 97 -6.18 1.24 11.66
CA THR A 97 -4.92 1.54 12.36
C THR A 97 -3.85 0.50 12.02
N CYS A 98 -2.65 0.98 11.67
CA CYS A 98 -1.53 0.13 11.33
C CYS A 98 -1.17 -0.79 12.52
N PRO A 99 -0.97 -2.11 12.32
CA PRO A 99 -0.56 -3.01 13.40
C PRO A 99 0.74 -2.61 14.11
N ARG A 100 1.62 -1.86 13.43
CA ARG A 100 2.84 -1.31 14.03
C ARG A 100 2.54 -0.19 15.01
N VAL A 101 1.59 0.69 14.67
CA VAL A 101 1.09 1.74 15.59
C VAL A 101 0.38 1.10 16.79
N LYS A 102 -0.49 0.11 16.56
CA LYS A 102 -1.14 -0.64 17.65
C LYS A 102 -0.14 -1.24 18.65
N ARG A 103 0.98 -1.78 18.15
CA ARG A 103 2.06 -2.27 19.01
C ARG A 103 2.63 -1.17 19.91
N VAL A 104 2.85 0.03 19.39
CA VAL A 104 3.34 1.17 20.20
C VAL A 104 2.30 1.54 21.25
N GLN A 105 1.02 1.65 20.87
CA GLN A 105 -0.08 1.90 21.80
C GLN A 105 -0.10 0.89 22.95
N SER A 106 0.02 -0.42 22.65
CA SER A 106 0.07 -1.47 23.68
C SER A 106 1.31 -1.40 24.57
N VAL A 107 2.47 -1.01 24.03
CA VAL A 107 3.70 -0.80 24.83
C VAL A 107 3.50 0.36 25.80
N ILE A 108 2.97 1.49 25.32
CA ILE A 108 2.70 2.66 26.16
C ILE A 108 1.70 2.31 27.25
N GLU A 109 0.55 1.72 26.88
CA GLU A 109 -0.52 1.37 27.82
C GLU A 109 -0.03 0.44 28.94
N LYS A 110 0.76 -0.58 28.57
CA LYS A 110 1.34 -1.51 29.56
C LYS A 110 2.23 -0.76 30.56
N HIS A 111 3.11 0.11 30.08
CA HIS A 111 4.08 0.77 30.95
C HIS A 111 3.47 1.92 31.76
N ALA A 112 2.43 2.58 31.24
CA ALA A 112 1.64 3.54 32.01
C ALA A 112 1.05 2.88 33.27
N LYS A 113 0.47 1.68 33.13
CA LYS A 113 -0.04 0.87 34.25
C LYS A 113 1.04 0.43 35.24
N ASP A 114 2.27 0.23 34.76
CA ASP A 114 3.44 -0.07 35.60
C ASP A 114 4.05 1.20 36.26
N GLY A 115 3.44 2.37 36.07
CA GLY A 115 3.84 3.64 36.68
C GLY A 115 4.92 4.42 35.93
N TYR A 116 5.24 4.04 34.69
CA TYR A 116 6.21 4.77 33.86
C TYR A 116 5.60 6.01 33.23
N SER A 117 6.33 7.12 33.24
CA SER A 117 6.08 8.24 32.33
C SER A 117 6.58 7.86 30.93
N THR A 118 5.88 8.28 29.88
CA THR A 118 6.25 7.95 28.50
C THR A 118 6.85 9.16 27.79
N ILE A 119 8.03 9.00 27.20
CA ILE A 119 8.61 9.97 26.27
C ILE A 119 8.45 9.43 24.86
N ILE A 120 7.78 10.19 24.01
CA ILE A 120 7.55 9.91 22.60
C ILE A 120 8.51 10.79 21.80
N VAL A 121 9.50 10.17 21.15
CA VAL A 121 10.38 10.86 20.22
C VAL A 121 9.68 10.92 18.86
N GLY A 122 9.17 12.10 18.49
CA GLY A 122 8.33 12.28 17.31
C GLY A 122 7.89 13.73 17.13
N ASP A 123 7.12 13.99 16.08
CA ASP A 123 6.71 15.34 15.73
C ASP A 123 5.46 15.74 16.53
N ASP A 124 5.57 16.79 17.34
CA ASP A 124 4.42 17.31 18.10
C ASP A 124 3.26 17.72 17.18
N GLY A 125 2.04 17.47 17.63
CA GLY A 125 0.81 17.68 16.84
C GLY A 125 0.60 16.67 15.70
N HIS A 126 1.51 15.74 15.43
CA HIS A 126 1.29 14.70 14.42
C HIS A 126 0.18 13.73 14.87
N ALA A 127 -0.67 13.33 13.92
CA ALA A 127 -1.83 12.45 14.14
C ALA A 127 -1.52 11.19 14.96
N GLU A 128 -0.40 10.53 14.63
CA GLU A 128 0.07 9.34 15.33
C GLU A 128 0.47 9.67 16.77
N VAL A 129 1.23 10.75 16.98
CA VAL A 129 1.72 11.17 18.30
C VAL A 129 0.57 11.55 19.21
N ILE A 130 -0.43 12.30 18.71
CA ILE A 130 -1.68 12.57 19.44
C ILE A 130 -2.37 11.26 19.85
N GLY A 131 -2.46 10.30 18.92
CA GLY A 131 -3.01 8.99 19.19
C GLY A 131 -2.26 8.25 20.29
N LEU A 132 -0.93 8.25 20.26
CA LEU A 132 -0.06 7.61 21.24
C LEU A 132 -0.14 8.26 22.63
N LEU A 133 -0.16 9.60 22.71
CA LEU A 133 -0.33 10.35 23.96
C LEU A 133 -1.60 9.93 24.72
N GLY A 134 -2.67 9.58 24.00
CA GLY A 134 -3.91 9.09 24.60
C GLY A 134 -3.78 7.79 25.40
N TYR A 135 -2.70 7.03 25.23
CA TYR A 135 -2.44 5.76 25.96
C TYR A 135 -1.51 5.94 27.16
N THR A 136 -1.05 7.16 27.45
CA THR A 136 -0.04 7.45 28.48
C THR A 136 -0.61 7.69 29.88
N GLU A 137 -1.93 7.60 30.05
CA GLU A 137 -2.64 7.96 31.29
C GLU A 137 -2.30 9.38 31.80
N GLY A 138 -2.03 10.31 30.87
CA GLY A 138 -1.71 11.70 31.16
C GLY A 138 -0.25 11.96 31.52
N LYS A 139 0.61 10.94 31.51
CA LYS A 139 2.06 11.04 31.82
C LYS A 139 2.93 10.94 30.56
N GLY A 140 2.46 11.54 29.47
CA GLY A 140 3.12 11.53 28.16
C GLY A 140 3.83 12.84 27.85
N TYR A 141 5.03 12.76 27.30
CA TYR A 141 5.84 13.90 26.85
C TYR A 141 6.32 13.65 25.42
N VAL A 142 6.32 14.71 24.59
CA VAL A 142 6.79 14.63 23.20
C VAL A 142 8.04 15.48 23.06
N ILE A 143 9.04 14.95 22.37
CA ILE A 143 10.22 15.69 21.95
C ILE A 143 10.58 15.31 20.51
N SER A 144 11.10 16.27 19.76
CA SER A 144 11.42 16.07 18.33
C SER A 144 12.90 15.78 18.11
N SER A 145 13.75 16.20 19.05
CA SER A 145 15.20 16.22 18.90
C SER A 145 15.96 16.01 20.21
N SER A 146 17.28 15.90 20.10
CA SER A 146 18.16 15.63 21.24
C SER A 146 18.37 16.89 22.11
N GLU A 147 18.08 18.06 21.53
CA GLU A 147 18.14 19.38 22.13
C GLU A 147 16.98 19.59 23.11
N ASP A 148 15.83 18.98 22.83
CA ASP A 148 14.61 19.09 23.64
C ASP A 148 14.71 18.34 24.98
N VAL A 149 15.68 17.43 25.12
CA VAL A 149 15.86 16.57 26.31
C VAL A 149 16.05 17.39 27.60
N SER A 150 16.64 18.59 27.51
CA SER A 150 16.81 19.45 28.68
C SER A 150 15.50 20.05 29.19
N SER A 151 14.47 20.16 28.34
CA SER A 151 13.18 20.75 28.70
C SER A 151 12.24 19.80 29.46
N LEU A 152 12.55 18.51 29.45
CA LEU A 152 11.74 17.49 30.11
C LEU A 152 11.80 17.60 31.64
N PRO A 153 10.70 17.31 32.35
CA PRO A 153 10.69 17.28 33.80
C PRO A 153 11.49 16.09 34.35
N ASP A 154 11.83 16.15 35.63
CA ASP A 154 12.40 14.99 36.30
C ASP A 154 11.32 13.92 36.52
N MET A 155 11.69 12.67 36.27
CA MET A 155 10.79 11.51 36.26
C MET A 155 11.55 10.31 36.80
N ASP A 156 10.92 9.53 37.66
CA ASP A 156 11.56 8.37 38.29
C ASP A 156 11.74 7.21 37.31
N LYS A 157 10.69 6.91 36.53
CA LYS A 157 10.63 5.78 35.59
C LYS A 157 10.17 6.25 34.21
N VAL A 158 10.95 5.93 33.19
CA VAL A 158 10.68 6.43 31.82
C VAL A 158 10.57 5.30 30.80
N CYS A 159 9.48 5.29 30.04
CA CYS A 159 9.29 4.47 28.85
C CYS A 159 9.59 5.33 27.61
N ILE A 160 10.58 4.96 26.82
CA ILE A 160 11.00 5.71 25.64
C ILE A 160 10.52 4.96 24.39
N VAL A 161 9.70 5.63 23.59
CA VAL A 161 9.21 5.14 22.30
C VAL A 161 9.45 6.19 21.22
N ALA A 162 9.49 5.77 19.97
CA ALA A 162 9.47 6.64 18.79
C ALA A 162 8.12 6.61 18.08
N GLN A 163 7.78 7.71 17.41
CA GLN A 163 6.86 7.69 16.28
C GLN A 163 7.38 6.72 15.20
N THR A 164 6.49 5.92 14.60
CA THR A 164 6.86 4.84 13.68
C THR A 164 7.57 5.31 12.41
N THR A 165 7.44 6.59 12.09
CA THR A 165 8.03 7.28 10.92
C THR A 165 9.21 8.18 11.29
N GLN A 166 9.70 8.11 12.54
CA GLN A 166 10.82 8.94 13.00
C GLN A 166 12.14 8.60 12.31
N ASP A 167 13.05 9.57 12.26
CA ASP A 167 14.42 9.41 11.78
C ASP A 167 15.28 8.59 12.72
N MET A 168 15.96 7.60 12.15
CA MET A 168 16.78 6.68 12.95
C MET A 168 17.98 7.38 13.60
N HIS A 169 18.59 8.36 12.94
CA HIS A 169 19.75 9.06 13.46
C HIS A 169 19.37 10.02 14.58
N THR A 170 18.34 10.85 14.36
CA THR A 170 17.78 11.73 15.39
C THR A 170 17.33 10.91 16.61
N TYR A 171 16.63 9.80 16.40
CA TYR A 171 16.18 8.95 17.49
C TYR A 171 17.35 8.41 18.32
N ALA A 172 18.38 7.86 17.67
CA ALA A 172 19.55 7.33 18.36
C ALA A 172 20.25 8.40 19.23
N LEU A 173 20.47 9.61 18.69
CA LEU A 173 21.07 10.72 19.45
C LEU A 173 20.22 11.14 20.65
N THR A 174 18.90 11.22 20.46
CA THR A 174 17.95 11.59 21.52
C THR A 174 17.91 10.54 22.62
N VAL A 175 17.81 9.26 22.25
CA VAL A 175 17.78 8.14 23.20
C VAL A 175 19.01 8.12 24.08
N GLU A 176 20.22 8.28 23.52
CA GLU A 176 21.44 8.25 24.32
C GLU A 176 21.45 9.35 25.39
N LYS A 177 21.01 10.58 25.05
CA LYS A 177 20.84 11.66 26.04
C LYS A 177 19.78 11.33 27.10
N LEU A 178 18.67 10.70 26.70
CA LEU A 178 17.62 10.28 27.64
C LEU A 178 18.11 9.22 28.62
N LYS A 179 18.89 8.23 28.15
CA LYS A 179 19.48 7.19 29.00
C LYS A 179 20.45 7.75 30.04
N HIS A 180 21.20 8.79 29.65
CA HIS A 180 22.08 9.50 30.58
C HIS A 180 21.30 10.30 31.63
N ARG A 181 20.16 10.90 31.25
CA ARG A 181 19.33 11.71 32.15
C ARG A 181 18.52 10.85 33.12
N TYR A 182 17.87 9.79 32.64
CA TYR A 182 16.94 8.97 33.42
C TYR A 182 17.52 7.59 33.71
N LYS A 183 17.80 7.30 34.99
CA LYS A 183 18.45 6.04 35.41
C LYS A 183 17.56 4.80 35.22
N ASP A 184 16.29 4.86 35.61
CA ASP A 184 15.30 3.79 35.37
C ASP A 184 14.54 4.09 34.07
N HIS A 185 15.05 3.56 32.96
CA HIS A 185 14.46 3.72 31.64
C HIS A 185 14.22 2.37 30.95
N LYS A 186 13.18 2.34 30.11
CA LYS A 186 12.91 1.24 29.17
C LYS A 186 12.76 1.82 27.78
N GLU A 187 13.71 1.51 26.91
CA GLU A 187 13.65 1.87 25.49
C GLU A 187 12.95 0.77 24.70
N PHE A 188 12.04 1.16 23.81
CA PHE A 188 11.44 0.26 22.83
C PHE A 188 11.69 0.76 21.42
N GLU A 189 12.31 -0.08 20.60
CA GLU A 189 12.45 0.16 19.16
C GLU A 189 11.07 0.10 18.49
N THR A 190 10.47 1.26 18.28
CA THR A 190 9.12 1.39 17.69
C THR A 190 9.13 2.06 16.32
N ILE A 191 10.28 2.51 15.82
CA ILE A 191 10.44 2.89 14.41
C ILE A 191 10.11 1.65 13.55
N CYS A 192 9.22 1.82 12.58
CA CYS A 192 8.80 0.71 11.75
C CYS A 192 9.92 0.29 10.80
N SER A 193 10.19 -1.02 10.68
CA SER A 193 11.13 -1.57 9.68
C SER A 193 10.92 -1.06 8.24
N SER A 194 9.68 -0.71 7.87
CA SER A 194 9.35 -0.13 6.56
C SER A 194 9.92 1.28 6.38
N THR A 195 9.98 2.05 7.47
CA THR A 195 10.60 3.37 7.56
C THR A 195 12.11 3.21 7.52
N SER A 196 12.68 2.35 8.37
CA SER A 196 14.13 2.11 8.44
C SER A 196 14.72 1.72 7.09
N LYS A 197 14.11 0.75 6.40
CA LYS A 197 14.54 0.30 5.07
C LYS A 197 14.45 1.39 4.00
N ARG A 198 13.45 2.28 4.08
CA ARG A 198 13.31 3.41 3.14
C ARG A 198 14.41 4.44 3.37
N GLN A 199 14.69 4.76 4.63
CA GLN A 199 15.75 5.71 4.98
C GLN A 199 17.11 5.19 4.53
N GLU A 200 17.43 3.92 4.82
CA GLU A 200 18.66 3.26 4.38
C GLU A 200 18.77 3.21 2.85
N GLU A 201 17.70 2.85 2.14
CA GLU A 201 17.71 2.81 0.69
C GLU A 201 17.88 4.21 0.08
N VAL A 202 17.28 5.25 0.65
CA VAL A 202 17.46 6.62 0.18
C VAL A 202 18.89 7.10 0.41
N ILE A 203 19.53 6.76 1.53
CA ILE A 203 20.95 7.06 1.77
C ILE A 203 21.80 6.42 0.66
N ASN A 204 21.68 5.10 0.49
CA ASN A 204 22.48 4.35 -0.49
C ASN A 204 22.20 4.80 -1.93
N LEU A 205 20.95 5.11 -2.27
CA LEU A 205 20.58 5.59 -3.60
C LEU A 205 21.11 6.99 -3.86
N SER A 206 21.04 7.89 -2.87
CA SER A 206 21.52 9.28 -3.01
C SER A 206 23.02 9.36 -3.29
N GLU A 207 23.81 8.40 -2.82
CA GLU A 207 25.25 8.29 -3.07
C GLU A 207 25.58 7.74 -4.47
N ALA A 208 24.60 7.11 -5.14
CA ALA A 208 24.79 6.43 -6.42
C ALA A 208 24.18 7.19 -7.62
N VAL A 209 23.62 8.39 -7.41
CA VAL A 209 22.92 9.17 -8.44
C VAL A 209 23.31 10.65 -8.38
N ASP A 210 23.11 11.36 -9.49
CA ASP A 210 23.46 12.78 -9.59
C ASP A 210 22.38 13.69 -8.98
N ALA A 211 21.14 13.21 -8.93
CA ALA A 211 20.01 13.91 -8.32
C ALA A 211 18.93 12.94 -7.84
N MET A 212 18.17 13.36 -6.84
CA MET A 212 17.08 12.61 -6.24
C MET A 212 15.75 13.33 -6.44
N ILE A 213 14.73 12.58 -6.87
CA ILE A 213 13.33 13.03 -6.86
C ILE A 213 12.59 12.25 -5.79
N VAL A 214 11.97 12.96 -4.85
CA VAL A 214 11.13 12.38 -3.80
C VAL A 214 9.68 12.69 -4.14
N VAL A 215 8.88 11.66 -4.38
CA VAL A 215 7.47 11.82 -4.77
C VAL A 215 6.56 11.64 -3.56
N GLY A 216 5.73 12.63 -3.26
CA GLY A 216 4.69 12.52 -2.25
C GLY A 216 4.19 13.85 -1.72
N GLY A 217 3.11 13.80 -0.94
CA GLY A 217 2.50 14.99 -0.35
C GLY A 217 3.41 15.68 0.66
N ARG A 218 3.44 17.00 0.64
CA ARG A 218 4.24 17.86 1.55
C ARG A 218 3.79 17.79 3.00
N GLY A 219 2.54 17.37 3.25
CA GLY A 219 2.04 17.10 4.59
C GLY A 219 2.48 15.75 5.19
N SER A 220 3.28 14.94 4.47
CA SER A 220 3.72 13.63 4.95
C SER A 220 5.09 13.71 5.63
N ALA A 221 5.13 13.45 6.94
CA ALA A 221 6.35 13.41 7.73
C ALA A 221 7.41 12.46 7.10
N ASN A 222 6.99 11.27 6.67
CA ASN A 222 7.87 10.32 6.00
C ASN A 222 8.42 10.88 4.67
N THR A 223 7.59 11.49 3.83
CA THR A 223 8.05 12.05 2.54
C THR A 223 9.08 13.15 2.76
N ASN A 224 8.80 14.09 3.66
CA ASN A 224 9.75 15.16 3.99
C ASN A 224 11.04 14.59 4.56
N ARG A 225 10.95 13.57 5.42
CA ARG A 225 12.13 12.93 5.99
C ARG A 225 13.04 12.32 4.93
N LEU A 226 12.49 11.61 3.94
CA LEU A 226 13.28 11.08 2.83
C LEU A 226 13.96 12.20 2.01
N ALA A 227 13.26 13.32 1.79
CA ALA A 227 13.85 14.47 1.11
C ALA A 227 14.99 15.11 1.93
N HIS A 228 14.81 15.28 3.24
CA HIS A 228 15.86 15.80 4.13
C HIS A 228 17.07 14.88 4.20
N ILE A 229 16.88 13.56 4.33
CA ILE A 229 17.97 12.59 4.37
C ILE A 229 18.81 12.69 3.09
N SER A 230 18.15 12.71 1.93
CA SER A 230 18.82 12.84 0.63
C SER A 230 19.57 14.18 0.50
N ALA A 231 18.93 15.29 0.87
CA ALA A 231 19.54 16.62 0.79
C ALA A 231 20.76 16.76 1.73
N ASN A 232 20.69 16.19 2.92
CA ASN A 232 21.78 16.21 3.91
C ASN A 232 23.01 15.41 3.45
N ARG A 233 22.86 14.51 2.47
CA ARG A 233 23.98 13.81 1.82
C ARG A 233 24.66 14.65 0.73
N GLY A 234 24.15 15.84 0.45
CA GLY A 234 24.66 16.74 -0.58
C GLY A 234 24.13 16.48 -1.99
N THR A 235 23.25 15.49 -2.16
CA THR A 235 22.65 15.17 -3.46
C THR A 235 21.53 16.16 -3.79
N PRO A 236 21.56 16.84 -4.95
CA PRO A 236 20.46 17.68 -5.42
C PRO A 236 19.12 16.96 -5.31
N THR A 237 18.20 17.49 -4.48
CA THR A 237 16.96 16.78 -4.11
C THR A 237 15.73 17.61 -4.46
N PHE A 238 14.79 16.99 -5.17
CA PHE A 238 13.55 17.60 -5.65
C PHE A 238 12.35 16.89 -5.03
N LEU A 239 11.65 17.56 -4.12
CA LEU A 239 10.38 17.08 -3.58
C LEU A 239 9.22 17.58 -4.44
N VAL A 240 8.46 16.65 -5.02
CA VAL A 240 7.31 16.94 -5.89
C VAL A 240 6.09 16.15 -5.46
N GLU A 241 4.90 16.74 -5.51
CA GLU A 241 3.66 15.98 -5.32
C GLU A 241 3.16 15.36 -6.63
N THR A 242 3.41 16.02 -7.77
CA THR A 242 2.99 15.53 -9.11
C THR A 242 4.07 15.73 -10.17
N GLU A 243 3.92 15.07 -11.33
CA GLU A 243 4.81 15.26 -12.48
C GLU A 243 4.77 16.68 -13.07
N LYS A 244 3.76 17.48 -12.69
CA LYS A 244 3.59 18.87 -13.14
C LYS A 244 4.54 19.84 -12.42
N GLU A 245 5.00 19.48 -11.22
CA GLU A 245 5.96 20.28 -10.43
C GLU A 245 7.42 20.08 -10.87
N LEU A 246 7.67 19.13 -11.78
CA LEU A 246 9.01 18.85 -12.27
C LEU A 246 9.54 20.02 -13.12
N ASP A 247 10.59 20.68 -12.62
CA ASP A 247 11.39 21.60 -13.42
C ASP A 247 12.41 20.82 -14.26
N LEU A 248 11.97 20.39 -15.44
CA LEU A 248 12.79 19.59 -16.36
C LEU A 248 14.06 20.32 -16.82
N LYS A 249 14.12 21.66 -16.74
CA LYS A 249 15.34 22.41 -17.08
C LYS A 249 16.42 22.19 -16.02
N LYS A 250 16.05 22.16 -14.74
CA LYS A 250 16.99 21.85 -13.64
C LYS A 250 17.48 20.41 -13.66
N LEU A 251 16.70 19.51 -14.28
CA LEU A 251 17.07 18.10 -14.36
C LEU A 251 17.99 17.78 -15.54
N ILE A 252 18.13 18.67 -16.52
CA ILE A 252 18.78 18.36 -17.81
C ILE A 252 20.25 17.97 -17.67
N ASP A 253 20.94 18.52 -16.67
CA ASP A 253 22.38 18.33 -16.44
C ASP A 253 22.68 17.02 -15.68
N PHE A 254 21.66 16.34 -15.15
CA PHE A 254 21.84 15.09 -14.41
C PHE A 254 21.75 13.86 -15.32
N SER A 255 22.75 12.98 -15.24
CA SER A 255 22.84 11.77 -16.06
C SER A 255 22.06 10.61 -15.45
N VAL A 256 22.10 10.46 -14.13
CA VAL A 256 21.42 9.44 -13.35
C VAL A 256 20.54 10.11 -12.29
N ILE A 257 19.23 9.85 -12.35
CA ILE A 257 18.27 10.36 -11.40
C ILE A 257 17.72 9.20 -10.57
N GLY A 258 17.84 9.30 -9.25
CA GLY A 258 17.14 8.44 -8.31
C GLY A 258 15.71 8.93 -8.10
N VAL A 259 14.75 8.02 -8.05
CA VAL A 259 13.36 8.32 -7.70
C VAL A 259 12.97 7.48 -6.50
N THR A 260 12.54 8.13 -5.44
CA THR A 260 11.93 7.48 -4.27
C THR A 260 10.56 8.09 -4.01
N ALA A 261 9.81 7.52 -3.07
CA ALA A 261 8.50 8.04 -2.73
C ALA A 261 8.12 7.76 -1.29
N GLY A 262 7.30 8.66 -0.74
CA GLY A 262 6.75 8.52 0.59
C GLY A 262 5.90 7.26 0.75
N ALA A 263 5.76 6.79 1.99
CA ALA A 263 4.94 5.62 2.32
C ALA A 263 3.44 5.80 1.99
N SER A 264 2.99 7.05 1.80
CA SER A 264 1.63 7.43 1.38
C SER A 264 1.50 7.74 -0.11
N THR A 265 2.52 7.47 -0.93
CA THR A 265 2.50 7.77 -2.37
C THR A 265 2.15 6.52 -3.18
N PRO A 266 1.10 6.55 -4.02
CA PRO A 266 0.71 5.40 -4.83
C PRO A 266 1.61 5.22 -6.06
N ASN A 267 1.71 3.98 -6.55
CA ASN A 267 2.53 3.63 -7.71
C ASN A 267 2.21 4.45 -8.96
N TRP A 268 0.94 4.80 -9.17
CA TRP A 268 0.52 5.57 -10.34
C TRP A 268 1.13 6.98 -10.36
N LEU A 269 1.33 7.60 -9.20
CA LEU A 269 1.92 8.92 -9.10
C LEU A 269 3.44 8.86 -9.33
N ILE A 270 4.09 7.83 -8.78
CA ILE A 270 5.51 7.55 -9.00
C ILE A 270 5.78 7.32 -10.48
N GLN A 271 4.96 6.49 -11.13
CA GLN A 271 5.12 6.18 -12.55
C GLN A 271 4.89 7.41 -13.43
N SER A 272 3.91 8.27 -13.13
CA SER A 272 3.71 9.53 -13.86
C SER A 272 4.94 10.43 -13.81
N VAL A 273 5.60 10.54 -12.65
CA VAL A 273 6.86 11.29 -12.49
C VAL A 273 7.98 10.65 -13.30
N VAL A 274 8.17 9.34 -13.18
CA VAL A 274 9.20 8.58 -13.92
C VAL A 274 9.00 8.73 -15.43
N ASP A 275 7.77 8.53 -15.92
CA ASP A 275 7.41 8.66 -17.32
C ASP A 275 7.71 10.07 -17.83
N LYS A 276 7.42 11.12 -17.04
CA LYS A 276 7.69 12.50 -17.42
C LYS A 276 9.19 12.79 -17.56
N VAL A 277 9.99 12.30 -16.61
CA VAL A 277 11.45 12.43 -16.62
C VAL A 277 12.05 11.67 -17.81
N GLN A 278 11.60 10.44 -18.06
CA GLN A 278 12.08 9.64 -19.19
C GLN A 278 11.63 10.21 -20.54
N ALA A 279 10.39 10.70 -20.65
CA ALA A 279 9.84 11.26 -21.88
C ALA A 279 10.55 12.56 -22.31
N PHE A 280 11.02 13.35 -21.36
CA PHE A 280 11.82 14.55 -21.67
C PHE A 280 13.09 14.20 -22.46
N GLN A 281 13.68 13.03 -22.20
CA GLN A 281 14.83 12.53 -22.95
C GLN A 281 14.45 11.69 -24.19
N ALA A 282 13.22 11.18 -24.26
CA ALA A 282 12.78 10.25 -25.30
C ALA A 282 12.85 10.78 -26.75
N LYS A 283 13.20 12.05 -26.95
CA LYS A 283 13.63 12.59 -28.26
C LYS A 283 14.90 11.91 -28.83
N LYS A 284 15.58 11.02 -28.10
CA LYS A 284 16.74 10.22 -28.57
C LYS A 284 16.58 8.68 -28.46
N VAL A 285 15.37 8.14 -28.30
CA VAL A 285 15.19 6.67 -28.22
C VAL A 285 14.94 6.08 -29.61
N GLY A 286 15.72 5.07 -29.99
CA GLY A 286 15.57 4.39 -31.28
C GLY A 286 14.20 3.71 -31.43
N LYS A 287 13.62 3.77 -32.64
CA LYS A 287 12.28 3.22 -32.96
C LYS A 287 12.07 1.78 -32.47
N VAL A 288 13.12 0.95 -32.51
CA VAL A 288 13.09 -0.44 -32.06
C VAL A 288 12.78 -0.53 -30.56
N ARG A 289 13.48 0.22 -29.71
CA ARG A 289 13.26 0.19 -28.26
C ARG A 289 11.86 0.66 -27.88
N ILE A 290 11.36 1.71 -28.53
CA ILE A 290 9.98 2.19 -28.33
C ILE A 290 8.97 1.09 -28.70
N PHE A 291 9.21 0.39 -29.81
CA PHE A 291 8.36 -0.74 -30.21
C PHE A 291 8.42 -1.89 -29.19
N THR A 292 9.60 -2.27 -28.73
CA THR A 292 9.78 -3.34 -27.74
C THR A 292 9.11 -3.02 -26.41
N GLU A 293 9.29 -1.80 -25.88
CA GLU A 293 8.65 -1.35 -24.64
C GLU A 293 7.12 -1.35 -24.75
N LYS A 294 6.58 -0.91 -25.90
CA LYS A 294 5.13 -0.99 -26.18
C LYS A 294 4.64 -2.42 -26.26
N ALA A 295 5.36 -3.30 -26.96
CA ALA A 295 4.99 -4.71 -27.07
C ALA A 295 4.96 -5.41 -25.70
N ILE A 296 5.97 -5.18 -24.86
CA ILE A 296 6.03 -5.69 -23.48
C ILE A 296 4.87 -5.14 -22.64
N THR A 297 4.59 -3.84 -22.74
CA THR A 297 3.48 -3.21 -22.02
C THR A 297 2.14 -3.81 -22.41
N VAL A 298 1.91 -4.06 -23.70
CA VAL A 298 0.70 -4.74 -24.19
C VAL A 298 0.66 -6.18 -23.69
N LEU A 299 1.77 -6.92 -23.75
CA LEU A 299 1.83 -8.33 -23.32
C LEU A 299 1.52 -8.50 -21.81
N ILE A 300 2.13 -7.67 -20.96
CA ILE A 300 1.92 -7.69 -19.50
C ILE A 300 0.57 -7.09 -19.11
N GLY A 301 0.19 -6.00 -19.78
CA GLY A 301 -1.05 -5.30 -19.53
C GLY A 301 -2.28 -6.16 -19.85
N SER A 302 -2.27 -6.84 -20.99
CA SER A 302 -3.40 -7.67 -21.48
C SER A 302 -3.56 -9.03 -20.80
N PHE A 303 -2.68 -9.44 -19.89
CA PHE A 303 -2.60 -10.81 -19.35
C PHE A 303 -2.27 -11.92 -20.36
N MET A 304 -1.86 -11.60 -21.60
CA MET A 304 -1.45 -12.61 -22.58
C MET A 304 -0.33 -13.54 -22.06
N TYR A 305 0.61 -13.00 -21.26
CA TYR A 305 1.68 -13.80 -20.66
C TYR A 305 1.17 -14.93 -19.75
N ILE A 306 0.03 -14.74 -19.08
CA ILE A 306 -0.60 -15.78 -18.24
C ILE A 306 -1.09 -16.92 -19.13
N GLY A 307 -1.71 -16.58 -20.26
CA GLY A 307 -2.14 -17.56 -21.25
C GLY A 307 -0.97 -18.39 -21.82
N ILE A 308 0.18 -17.75 -22.08
CA ILE A 308 1.41 -18.43 -22.52
C ILE A 308 1.94 -19.36 -21.41
N GLY A 309 1.93 -18.89 -20.15
CA GLY A 309 2.30 -19.71 -19.00
C GLY A 309 1.38 -20.93 -18.84
N ALA A 310 0.08 -20.76 -19.06
CA ALA A 310 -0.92 -21.83 -19.01
C ALA A 310 -0.64 -22.94 -20.03
N ALA A 311 -0.38 -22.56 -21.29
CA ALA A 311 -0.02 -23.51 -22.35
C ALA A 311 1.27 -24.24 -22.00
N SER A 312 2.30 -23.51 -21.56
CA SER A 312 3.60 -24.07 -21.20
C SER A 312 3.48 -25.07 -20.04
N PHE A 313 2.67 -24.74 -19.03
CA PHE A 313 2.40 -25.62 -17.89
C PHE A 313 1.60 -26.86 -18.28
N SER A 314 0.56 -26.71 -19.10
CA SER A 314 -0.26 -27.82 -19.63
C SER A 314 0.58 -28.79 -20.48
N TYR A 315 1.41 -28.24 -21.37
CA TYR A 315 2.35 -29.01 -22.18
C TYR A 315 3.35 -29.77 -21.30
N SER A 316 4.03 -29.07 -20.40
CA SER A 316 5.06 -29.66 -19.53
C SER A 316 4.48 -30.74 -18.62
N SER A 317 3.27 -30.53 -18.08
CA SER A 317 2.57 -31.52 -17.25
C SER A 317 2.26 -32.79 -18.03
N SER A 318 1.85 -32.66 -19.30
CA SER A 318 1.58 -33.81 -20.17
C SER A 318 2.86 -34.63 -20.39
N VAL A 319 3.96 -33.97 -20.75
CA VAL A 319 5.28 -34.61 -20.93
C VAL A 319 5.73 -35.33 -19.66
N LEU A 320 5.63 -34.69 -18.50
CA LEU A 320 6.04 -35.28 -17.22
C LEU A 320 5.21 -36.49 -16.80
N LEU A 321 3.94 -36.54 -17.21
CA LEU A 321 3.04 -37.67 -16.95
C LEU A 321 3.17 -38.79 -18.01
N GLY A 322 4.06 -38.63 -19.00
CA GLY A 322 4.18 -39.58 -20.11
C GLY A 322 2.98 -39.57 -21.07
N ILE A 323 2.20 -38.49 -21.06
CA ILE A 323 1.03 -38.29 -21.94
C ILE A 323 1.46 -37.42 -23.12
N ASP A 324 1.11 -37.83 -24.33
CA ASP A 324 1.39 -37.02 -25.53
C ASP A 324 0.67 -35.65 -25.44
N PRO A 325 1.41 -34.52 -25.47
CA PRO A 325 0.81 -33.20 -25.29
C PRO A 325 -0.13 -32.84 -26.44
N ARG A 326 -1.42 -32.68 -26.13
CA ARG A 326 -2.40 -32.25 -27.13
C ARG A 326 -2.56 -30.74 -27.14
N ILE A 327 -2.43 -30.15 -28.33
CA ILE A 327 -2.59 -28.71 -28.57
C ILE A 327 -3.94 -28.19 -28.04
N LYS A 328 -5.01 -28.99 -28.17
CA LYS A 328 -6.34 -28.63 -27.67
C LYS A 328 -6.35 -28.32 -26.16
N PHE A 329 -5.67 -29.11 -25.32
CA PHE A 329 -5.60 -28.87 -23.88
C PHE A 329 -4.79 -27.62 -23.53
N CYS A 330 -3.71 -27.36 -24.26
CA CYS A 330 -2.93 -26.14 -24.11
C CYS A 330 -3.76 -24.91 -24.49
N ALA A 331 -4.49 -24.97 -25.60
CA ALA A 331 -5.37 -23.90 -26.06
C ALA A 331 -6.52 -23.62 -25.09
N ILE A 332 -7.17 -24.66 -24.57
CA ILE A 332 -8.22 -24.52 -23.53
C ILE A 332 -7.64 -23.82 -22.30
N ALA A 333 -6.50 -24.25 -21.77
CA ALA A 333 -5.88 -23.64 -20.60
C ALA A 333 -5.52 -22.16 -20.82
N THR A 334 -4.96 -21.83 -21.98
CA THR A 334 -4.62 -20.45 -22.38
C THR A 334 -5.86 -19.56 -22.43
N LEU A 335 -6.90 -19.98 -23.15
CA LEU A 335 -8.11 -19.19 -23.35
C LEU A 335 -8.91 -19.03 -22.05
N PHE A 336 -8.99 -20.10 -21.25
CA PHE A 336 -9.59 -20.09 -19.92
C PHE A 336 -8.92 -19.03 -19.03
N LEU A 337 -7.61 -19.14 -18.78
CA LEU A 337 -6.92 -18.21 -17.86
C LEU A 337 -6.88 -16.78 -18.42
N PHE A 338 -6.65 -16.59 -19.72
CA PHE A 338 -6.70 -15.26 -20.32
C PHE A 338 -8.05 -14.60 -20.09
N SER A 339 -9.15 -15.29 -20.42
CA SER A 339 -10.50 -14.80 -20.19
C SER A 339 -10.74 -14.46 -18.72
N MET A 340 -10.40 -15.39 -17.83
CA MET A 340 -10.62 -15.27 -16.40
C MET A 340 -9.92 -14.03 -15.82
N TYR A 341 -8.63 -13.83 -16.10
CA TYR A 341 -7.89 -12.66 -15.61
C TYR A 341 -8.40 -11.35 -16.19
N VAL A 342 -8.74 -11.33 -17.48
CA VAL A 342 -9.28 -10.14 -18.14
C VAL A 342 -10.63 -9.75 -17.53
N LEU A 343 -11.55 -10.69 -17.37
CA LEU A 343 -12.89 -10.44 -16.82
C LEU A 343 -12.85 -10.12 -15.31
N ASN A 344 -11.99 -10.80 -14.53
CA ASN A 344 -11.81 -10.50 -13.11
C ASN A 344 -11.20 -9.10 -12.88
N HIS A 345 -10.30 -8.65 -13.75
CA HIS A 345 -9.79 -7.28 -13.70
C HIS A 345 -10.89 -6.25 -13.94
N PHE A 346 -11.89 -6.57 -14.78
CA PHE A 346 -13.05 -5.71 -14.97
C PHE A 346 -13.96 -5.65 -13.74
N ALA A 347 -14.19 -6.79 -13.07
CA ALA A 347 -14.97 -6.83 -11.85
C ALA A 347 -14.34 -6.01 -10.70
N ASN A 348 -13.00 -5.91 -10.67
CA ASN A 348 -12.23 -5.21 -9.63
C ASN A 348 -11.38 -4.04 -10.17
N LYS A 349 -11.92 -3.29 -11.15
CA LYS A 349 -11.17 -2.24 -11.89
C LYS A 349 -10.51 -1.20 -10.98
N GLU A 350 -11.13 -0.90 -9.84
CA GLU A 350 -10.74 0.19 -8.96
C GLU A 350 -9.55 -0.13 -8.07
N ALA A 351 -9.56 -1.30 -7.42
CA ALA A 351 -8.43 -1.81 -6.66
C ALA A 351 -7.21 -2.05 -7.57
N ALA A 352 -7.46 -2.48 -8.81
CA ALA A 352 -6.39 -2.67 -9.79
C ALA A 352 -5.80 -1.34 -10.26
N ALA A 353 -6.59 -0.28 -10.42
CA ALA A 353 -6.11 1.04 -10.84
C ALA A 353 -5.16 1.72 -9.84
N LEU A 354 -5.32 1.43 -8.54
CA LEU A 354 -4.44 1.95 -7.49
C LEU A 354 -3.11 1.20 -7.42
N ASN A 355 -3.12 -0.10 -7.72
CA ASN A 355 -1.96 -0.98 -7.59
C ASN A 355 -1.13 -1.08 -8.88
N GLU A 356 -1.77 -1.02 -10.06
CA GLU A 356 -1.17 -1.32 -11.36
C GLU A 356 -1.49 -0.25 -12.43
N PRO A 357 -0.92 0.96 -12.33
CA PRO A 357 -1.20 2.10 -13.20
C PRO A 357 -1.07 1.83 -14.70
N SER A 358 0.02 1.19 -15.11
CA SER A 358 0.31 0.96 -16.52
C SER A 358 -0.74 0.06 -17.17
N ARG A 359 -1.27 -0.91 -16.40
CA ARG A 359 -2.37 -1.77 -16.82
C ARG A 359 -3.69 -0.99 -16.86
N ALA A 360 -3.97 -0.21 -15.81
CA ALA A 360 -5.17 0.62 -15.73
C ALA A 360 -5.30 1.59 -16.92
N LYS A 361 -4.21 2.26 -17.29
CA LYS A 361 -4.17 3.18 -18.45
C LYS A 361 -4.40 2.47 -19.79
N LEU A 362 -3.90 1.24 -19.95
CA LEU A 362 -4.14 0.42 -21.13
C LEU A 362 -5.64 0.03 -21.22
N TYR A 363 -6.23 -0.36 -20.10
CA TYR A 363 -7.63 -0.77 -20.00
C TYR A 363 -8.61 0.40 -20.10
N GLU A 364 -8.27 1.59 -19.60
CA GLU A 364 -9.06 2.81 -19.83
C GLU A 364 -9.17 3.12 -21.32
N LYS A 365 -8.08 2.94 -22.08
CA LYS A 365 -8.05 3.25 -23.51
C LYS A 365 -8.71 2.17 -24.39
N HIS A 366 -8.58 0.90 -24.02
CA HIS A 366 -8.96 -0.24 -24.86
C HIS A 366 -9.97 -1.18 -24.19
N GLN A 367 -10.79 -0.65 -23.28
CA GLN A 367 -11.66 -1.42 -22.41
C GLN A 367 -12.55 -2.42 -23.17
N GLY A 368 -13.34 -1.91 -24.10
CA GLY A 368 -14.32 -2.71 -24.84
C GLY A 368 -13.66 -3.83 -25.62
N VAL A 369 -12.46 -3.58 -26.17
CA VAL A 369 -11.70 -4.60 -26.91
C VAL A 369 -11.30 -5.74 -25.99
N PHE A 370 -10.75 -5.46 -24.80
CA PHE A 370 -10.34 -6.51 -23.86
C PHE A 370 -11.54 -7.28 -23.31
N VAL A 371 -12.65 -6.62 -22.98
CA VAL A 371 -13.88 -7.32 -22.54
C VAL A 371 -14.35 -8.31 -23.62
N VAL A 372 -14.45 -7.83 -24.87
CA VAL A 372 -14.88 -8.67 -26.00
C VAL A 372 -13.91 -9.83 -26.20
N LEU A 373 -12.59 -9.58 -26.19
CA LEU A 373 -11.59 -10.64 -26.30
C LEU A 373 -11.68 -11.65 -25.16
N GLY A 374 -11.93 -11.21 -23.92
CA GLY A 374 -12.16 -12.08 -22.78
C GLY A 374 -13.37 -12.98 -22.97
N ILE A 375 -14.54 -12.41 -23.31
CA ILE A 375 -15.77 -13.17 -23.55
C ILE A 375 -15.59 -14.15 -24.72
N VAL A 376 -15.00 -13.71 -25.83
CA VAL A 376 -14.74 -14.57 -26.99
C VAL A 376 -13.79 -15.71 -26.61
N ALA A 377 -12.74 -15.44 -25.83
CA ALA A 377 -11.85 -16.47 -25.33
C ALA A 377 -12.57 -17.49 -24.42
N ALA A 378 -13.48 -17.05 -23.55
CA ALA A 378 -14.32 -17.96 -22.75
C ALA A 378 -15.15 -18.90 -23.64
N VAL A 379 -15.84 -18.33 -24.63
CA VAL A 379 -16.70 -19.09 -25.55
C VAL A 379 -15.88 -20.10 -26.35
N ILE A 380 -14.75 -19.68 -26.93
CA ILE A 380 -13.87 -20.59 -27.68
C ILE A 380 -13.31 -21.68 -26.76
N SER A 381 -12.95 -21.35 -25.52
CA SER A 381 -12.49 -22.33 -24.54
C SER A 381 -13.55 -23.40 -24.28
N PHE A 382 -14.82 -23.02 -24.13
CA PHE A 382 -15.93 -23.97 -23.95
C PHE A 382 -16.18 -24.82 -25.20
N VAL A 383 -16.19 -24.22 -26.38
CA VAL A 383 -16.36 -24.95 -27.64
C VAL A 383 -15.24 -25.97 -27.82
N LEU A 384 -13.98 -25.57 -27.60
CA LEU A 384 -12.84 -26.49 -27.68
C LEU A 384 -12.95 -27.62 -26.67
N ALA A 385 -13.30 -27.31 -25.41
CA ALA A 385 -13.51 -28.31 -24.37
C ALA A 385 -14.58 -29.33 -24.77
N PHE A 386 -15.70 -28.88 -25.33
CA PHE A 386 -16.77 -29.74 -25.82
C PHE A 386 -16.31 -30.65 -26.97
N THR A 387 -15.48 -30.16 -27.89
CA THR A 387 -14.91 -31.00 -28.97
C THR A 387 -13.86 -32.02 -28.50
N VAL A 388 -13.37 -31.89 -27.26
CA VAL A 388 -12.47 -32.88 -26.66
C VAL A 388 -13.29 -33.99 -26.01
N SER A 389 -14.22 -33.64 -25.13
CA SER A 389 -15.11 -34.56 -24.42
C SER A 389 -16.11 -33.79 -23.56
N LEU A 390 -17.24 -34.41 -23.21
CA LEU A 390 -18.26 -33.80 -22.36
C LEU A 390 -17.75 -33.55 -20.93
N GLU A 391 -16.89 -34.43 -20.42
CA GLU A 391 -16.28 -34.32 -19.09
C GLU A 391 -15.39 -33.08 -18.99
N VAL A 392 -14.51 -32.88 -19.97
CA VAL A 392 -13.63 -31.69 -20.04
C VAL A 392 -14.44 -30.41 -20.14
N PHE A 393 -15.53 -30.40 -20.92
CA PHE A 393 -16.46 -29.26 -20.96
C PHE A 393 -17.01 -28.93 -19.58
N PHE A 394 -17.57 -29.91 -18.86
CA PHE A 394 -18.12 -29.67 -17.53
C PHE A 394 -17.06 -29.26 -16.50
N CYS A 395 -15.84 -29.79 -16.59
CA CYS A 395 -14.73 -29.33 -15.75
C CYS A 395 -14.42 -27.85 -15.97
N VAL A 396 -14.27 -27.42 -17.23
CA VAL A 396 -13.97 -26.01 -17.56
C VAL A 396 -15.15 -25.10 -17.19
N PHE A 397 -16.39 -25.55 -17.43
CA PHE A 397 -17.60 -24.84 -17.04
C PHE A 397 -17.70 -24.65 -15.53
N LEU A 398 -17.47 -25.70 -14.75
CA LEU A 398 -17.50 -25.63 -13.30
C LEU A 398 -16.40 -24.72 -12.75
N LEU A 399 -15.19 -24.76 -13.33
CA LEU A 399 -14.10 -23.86 -12.96
C LEU A 399 -14.47 -22.40 -13.23
N PHE A 400 -15.05 -22.08 -14.39
CA PHE A 400 -15.55 -20.74 -14.69
C PHE A 400 -16.66 -20.31 -13.72
N TYR A 401 -17.62 -21.20 -13.45
CA TYR A 401 -18.71 -20.93 -12.52
C TYR A 401 -18.19 -20.66 -11.11
N LEU A 402 -17.32 -21.53 -10.59
CA LEU A 402 -16.70 -21.37 -9.28
C LEU A 402 -15.87 -20.09 -9.20
N GLU A 403 -15.09 -19.76 -10.21
CA GLU A 403 -14.31 -18.51 -10.26
C GLU A 403 -15.19 -17.27 -10.34
N LEU A 404 -16.26 -17.27 -11.16
CA LEU A 404 -17.23 -16.17 -11.21
C LEU A 404 -17.96 -16.03 -9.88
N HIS A 405 -18.32 -17.14 -9.25
CA HIS A 405 -19.05 -17.15 -7.99
C HIS A 405 -18.14 -16.83 -6.79
N ILE A 406 -16.89 -17.31 -6.78
CA ILE A 406 -15.86 -16.93 -5.82
C ILE A 406 -15.47 -15.48 -6.06
N GLY A 407 -15.26 -15.04 -7.29
CA GLY A 407 -15.00 -13.65 -7.65
C GLY A 407 -16.11 -12.72 -7.20
N PHE A 408 -17.37 -13.12 -7.41
CA PHE A 408 -18.55 -12.43 -6.90
C PHE A 408 -18.64 -12.48 -5.37
N LEU A 409 -18.41 -13.63 -4.72
CA LEU A 409 -18.39 -13.74 -3.26
C LEU A 409 -17.20 -13.00 -2.63
N LEU A 410 -16.08 -12.90 -3.33
CA LEU A 410 -14.90 -12.14 -2.95
C LEU A 410 -15.13 -10.63 -3.15
N SER A 411 -15.93 -10.22 -4.14
CA SER A 411 -16.38 -8.84 -4.32
C SER A 411 -17.56 -8.46 -3.42
N GLN A 412 -18.33 -9.45 -2.94
CA GLN A 412 -19.48 -9.28 -2.03
C GLN A 412 -19.09 -9.44 -0.56
N ARG A 413 -18.02 -10.18 -0.23
CA ARG A 413 -17.46 -10.55 1.09
C ARG A 413 -18.32 -10.28 2.34
N ASP A 414 -19.44 -10.99 2.39
CA ASP A 414 -20.01 -11.55 3.62
C ASP A 414 -19.49 -12.98 3.84
N PHE A 415 -18.17 -13.15 3.96
CA PHE A 415 -17.59 -14.44 4.39
C PHE A 415 -16.50 -14.22 5.46
N PRO A 416 -16.87 -14.09 6.75
CA PRO A 416 -15.92 -14.06 7.86
C PRO A 416 -15.30 -15.44 8.19
N VAL A 417 -15.84 -16.55 7.68
CA VAL A 417 -15.65 -17.84 8.36
C VAL A 417 -14.47 -18.69 7.84
N LEU A 418 -14.13 -18.66 6.54
CA LEU A 418 -13.08 -19.55 6.01
C LEU A 418 -11.64 -19.05 6.24
N PHE A 419 -11.43 -17.73 6.28
CA PHE A 419 -10.10 -17.18 6.53
C PHE A 419 -9.69 -17.37 8.00
N ASP A 420 -10.63 -17.25 8.92
CA ASP A 420 -10.40 -17.51 10.33
C ASP A 420 -10.16 -18.99 10.61
N ILE A 421 -10.80 -19.95 9.91
CA ILE A 421 -10.51 -21.38 10.08
C ILE A 421 -9.10 -21.74 9.61
N ILE A 422 -8.63 -21.17 8.50
CA ILE A 422 -7.28 -21.43 7.96
C ILE A 422 -6.19 -20.76 8.83
N VAL A 423 -6.46 -19.55 9.33
CA VAL A 423 -5.54 -18.84 10.24
C VAL A 423 -5.53 -19.47 11.64
N TRP A 424 -6.69 -19.92 12.15
CA TRP A 424 -6.83 -20.59 13.44
C TRP A 424 -6.17 -21.98 13.44
N HIS A 425 -6.31 -22.77 12.36
CA HIS A 425 -5.58 -24.04 12.25
C HIS A 425 -4.06 -23.86 12.15
N ARG A 426 -3.58 -22.80 11.49
CA ARG A 426 -2.14 -22.43 11.50
C ARG A 426 -1.66 -21.99 12.89
N PHE A 427 -2.53 -21.40 13.71
CA PHE A 427 -2.19 -20.98 15.07
C PHE A 427 -2.17 -22.17 16.06
N GLN A 428 -3.10 -23.12 15.91
CA GLN A 428 -3.15 -24.38 16.69
C GLN A 428 -1.98 -25.32 16.37
N ALA A 429 -1.54 -25.40 15.11
CA ALA A 429 -0.42 -26.25 14.71
C ALA A 429 0.95 -25.79 15.28
N ARG A 430 1.10 -24.50 15.63
CA ARG A 430 2.32 -23.96 16.26
C ARG A 430 2.41 -24.17 17.77
N LYS A 431 1.33 -24.57 18.44
CA LYS A 431 1.33 -24.89 19.89
C LYS A 431 1.72 -26.33 20.22
N ARG A 432 2.06 -27.16 19.22
CA ARG A 432 2.52 -28.54 19.42
C ARG A 432 4.03 -28.75 19.25
N TYR A 433 4.79 -27.68 19.03
CA TYR A 433 6.27 -27.73 18.89
C TYR A 433 7.00 -26.57 19.59
N LEU A 434 6.39 -26.03 20.66
CA LEU A 434 7.00 -25.28 21.75
C LEU A 434 6.37 -25.81 23.03
#